data_AF-A0A7S0N004-F1
#
_entry.id   AF-A0A7S0N004-F1
#
_cell.length_a   1.000
_cell.length_b   1.000
_cell.length_c   1.000
_cell.angle_alpha   90.00
_cell.angle_beta   90.00
_cell.angle_gamma   90.00
#
_symmetry.space_group_name_H-M   'P 1'
#
loop_
_entity.id
_entity.type
_entity.pdbx_description
1 polymer ?
#
loop_
_entity_poly.entity_id
_entity_poly.type
_entity_poly.pdbx_seq_one_letter_code
_entity_poly.pdbx_strand_id
1 'polypeptide(L)'
;MDCVVYIDELIAESYIPFCDDFGPMNLGTVHEFSEILDEKIKDTELNSIAVHVSCDPRSCTNAVFLLGAYMIMHLHMTPDDAEQAFAPLSHRILSFRDVSPGKQNFSLYVRDCWAGLWRAKRLSWVDFGADGFDRHEYAELDSPMNADLHEVVPGKFIAMRGPKDFADGARWEDAFQAAGGFSHRDFSPAHYAEILQQFDVRAVVRLNTREYDAEGFRAAGIAVADLYFDDCSVPPVEVVAEFLALAEGLPGALAVHCKAGLGRTGTLIALYMM
;
A
#
# COMPACT_ATOMS: atom_id res chain seq x y z
N MET A 1 -11.82 33.08 -13.36
CA MET A 1 -11.02 32.38 -14.41
C MET A 1 -11.22 30.88 -14.22
N ASP A 2 -11.15 30.05 -15.25
CA ASP A 2 -11.24 28.59 -15.08
C ASP A 2 -9.84 27.97 -15.16
N CYS A 3 -9.54 27.04 -14.25
CA CYS A 3 -8.28 26.32 -14.22
C CYS A 3 -8.49 24.89 -14.70
N VAL A 4 -7.55 24.37 -15.50
CA VAL A 4 -7.52 22.96 -15.89
C VAL A 4 -6.29 22.31 -15.27
N VAL A 5 -6.50 21.21 -14.55
CA VAL A 5 -5.44 20.39 -13.95
C VAL A 5 -5.36 19.08 -14.73
N TYR A 6 -4.22 18.84 -15.38
CA TYR A 6 -3.97 17.61 -16.13
C TYR A 6 -3.30 16.59 -15.20
N ILE A 7 -3.81 15.36 -15.14
CA ILE A 7 -3.32 14.33 -14.21
C ILE A 7 -2.89 13.02 -14.87
N ASP A 8 -2.81 12.98 -16.21
CA ASP A 8 -2.33 11.79 -16.92
C ASP A 8 -0.89 11.42 -16.53
N GLU A 9 0.00 12.41 -16.42
CA GLU A 9 1.39 12.19 -16.00
C GLU A 9 1.46 11.69 -14.56
N LEU A 10 0.72 12.31 -13.64
CA LEU A 10 0.62 11.84 -12.25
C LEU A 10 0.19 10.38 -12.16
N ILE A 11 -0.84 9.98 -12.93
CA ILE A 11 -1.32 8.60 -12.96
C ILE A 11 -0.26 7.66 -13.55
N ALA A 12 0.34 8.04 -14.68
CA ALA A 12 1.30 7.21 -15.39
C ALA A 12 2.60 6.96 -14.61
N GLU A 13 3.08 7.96 -13.86
CA GLU A 13 4.30 7.86 -13.07
C GLU A 13 4.09 7.14 -11.73
N SER A 14 2.88 7.22 -11.18
CA SER A 14 2.58 6.71 -9.85
C SER A 14 2.15 5.24 -9.78
N TYR A 15 1.80 4.62 -10.91
CA TYR A 15 1.32 3.23 -10.91
C TYR A 15 2.12 2.36 -11.88
N ILE A 16 2.88 1.43 -11.31
CA ILE A 16 3.62 0.42 -12.06
C ILE A 16 2.87 -0.91 -11.92
N PRO A 17 2.22 -1.40 -12.98
CA PRO A 17 1.43 -2.62 -12.91
C PRO A 17 2.32 -3.86 -12.76
N PHE A 18 1.89 -4.81 -11.92
CA PHE A 18 2.55 -6.11 -11.83
C PHE A 18 2.13 -7.04 -12.99
N CYS A 19 0.88 -6.91 -13.44
CA CYS A 19 0.28 -7.64 -14.53
C CYS A 19 -0.70 -6.72 -15.30
N ASP A 20 -1.99 -7.05 -15.29
CA ASP A 20 -3.05 -6.27 -15.94
C ASP A 20 -3.74 -5.29 -14.97
N ASP A 21 -3.36 -5.31 -13.69
CA ASP A 21 -3.75 -4.33 -12.68
C ASP A 21 -3.40 -2.91 -13.13
N PHE A 22 -4.16 -1.92 -12.65
CA PHE A 22 -4.01 -0.54 -13.09
C PHE A 22 -4.32 0.49 -11.99
N GLY A 23 -4.64 0.04 -10.79
CA GLY A 23 -5.05 0.88 -9.66
C GLY A 23 -5.59 0.04 -8.51
N PRO A 24 -6.18 0.67 -7.48
CA PRO A 24 -6.28 2.14 -7.31
C PRO A 24 -4.91 2.79 -7.06
N MET A 25 -4.84 4.11 -7.16
CA MET A 25 -3.64 4.87 -6.81
C MET A 25 -3.34 4.75 -5.31
N ASN A 26 -2.05 4.73 -4.95
CA ASN A 26 -1.61 4.56 -3.56
C ASN A 26 -1.79 5.86 -2.72
N LEU A 27 -1.53 5.78 -1.41
CA LEU A 27 -1.71 6.93 -0.50
C LEU A 27 -0.78 8.11 -0.85
N GLY A 28 0.44 7.85 -1.31
CA GLY A 28 1.38 8.89 -1.73
C GLY A 28 0.84 9.72 -2.90
N THR A 29 0.24 9.06 -3.90
CA THR A 29 -0.41 9.74 -5.02
C THR A 29 -1.69 10.46 -4.59
N VAL A 30 -2.48 9.86 -3.70
CA VAL A 30 -3.69 10.51 -3.16
C VAL A 30 -3.30 11.80 -2.42
N HIS A 31 -2.22 11.79 -1.64
CA HIS A 31 -1.68 12.97 -0.98
C HIS A 31 -1.20 14.03 -1.98
N GLU A 32 -0.37 13.66 -2.95
CA GLU A 32 0.14 14.57 -3.98
C GLU A 32 -0.97 15.22 -4.80
N PHE A 33 -1.96 14.42 -5.21
CA PHE A 33 -3.13 14.93 -5.92
C PHE A 33 -3.90 15.95 -5.08
N SER A 34 -4.05 15.69 -3.78
CA SER A 34 -4.70 16.63 -2.86
C SER A 34 -3.93 17.93 -2.72
N GLU A 35 -2.60 17.90 -2.64
CA GLU A 35 -1.77 19.11 -2.60
C GLU A 35 -1.92 19.95 -3.87
N ILE A 36 -1.91 19.30 -5.04
CA ILE A 36 -2.12 19.97 -6.33
C ILE A 36 -3.47 20.69 -6.34
N LEU A 37 -4.55 20.04 -5.87
CA LEU A 37 -5.88 20.66 -5.83
C LEU A 37 -5.97 21.78 -4.78
N ASP A 38 -5.44 21.57 -3.57
CA ASP A 38 -5.44 22.56 -2.50
C ASP A 38 -4.70 23.84 -2.92
N GLU A 39 -3.59 23.71 -3.66
CA GLU A 39 -2.90 24.87 -4.23
C GLU A 39 -3.78 25.66 -5.21
N LYS A 40 -4.54 24.99 -6.08
CA LYS A 40 -5.45 25.67 -7.00
C LYS A 40 -6.63 26.30 -6.28
N ILE A 41 -7.19 25.65 -5.27
CA ILE A 41 -8.35 26.14 -4.52
C ILE A 41 -8.03 27.42 -3.72
N LYS A 42 -6.77 27.62 -3.32
CA LYS A 42 -6.33 28.86 -2.66
C LYS A 42 -6.44 30.10 -3.56
N ASP A 43 -6.49 29.93 -4.87
CA ASP A 43 -6.63 31.05 -5.81
C ASP A 43 -8.09 31.53 -5.88
N THR A 44 -8.37 32.65 -5.20
CA THR A 44 -9.71 33.24 -5.11
C THR A 44 -10.24 33.82 -6.42
N GLU A 45 -9.39 33.94 -7.46
CA GLU A 45 -9.78 34.41 -8.78
C GLU A 45 -10.36 33.29 -9.66
N LEU A 46 -10.27 32.03 -9.21
CA LEU A 46 -10.81 30.87 -9.91
C LEU A 46 -12.31 30.68 -9.61
N ASN A 47 -13.08 30.46 -10.68
CA ASN A 47 -14.51 30.13 -10.57
C ASN A 47 -14.73 28.62 -10.50
N SER A 48 -13.88 27.86 -11.19
CA SER A 48 -13.94 26.41 -11.27
C SER A 48 -12.57 25.80 -11.58
N ILE A 49 -12.40 24.56 -11.13
CA ILE A 49 -11.23 23.72 -11.45
C ILE A 49 -11.75 22.50 -12.19
N ALA A 50 -11.27 22.29 -13.42
CA ALA A 50 -11.55 21.11 -14.22
C ALA A 50 -10.37 20.15 -14.14
N VAL A 51 -10.59 18.95 -13.63
CA VAL A 51 -9.58 17.88 -13.70
C VAL A 51 -9.72 17.17 -15.03
N HIS A 52 -8.65 17.20 -15.81
CA HIS A 52 -8.56 16.61 -17.14
C HIS A 52 -7.71 15.33 -17.10
N VAL A 53 -8.23 14.28 -17.73
CA VAL A 53 -7.57 12.99 -17.93
C VAL A 53 -7.87 12.48 -19.33
N SER A 54 -7.00 11.66 -19.89
CA SER A 54 -7.20 10.96 -21.16
C SER A 54 -8.51 10.15 -21.18
N CYS A 55 -9.02 9.92 -22.38
CA CYS A 55 -10.22 9.11 -22.61
C CYS A 55 -10.04 7.61 -22.34
N ASP A 56 -8.86 7.19 -21.87
CA ASP A 56 -8.61 5.80 -21.48
C ASP A 56 -9.45 5.44 -20.24
N PRO A 57 -10.21 4.32 -20.26
CA PRO A 57 -11.06 3.93 -19.12
C PRO A 57 -10.29 3.68 -17.81
N ARG A 58 -9.02 3.22 -17.86
CA ARG A 58 -8.21 3.00 -16.65
C ARG A 58 -7.82 4.32 -16.04
N SER A 59 -7.32 5.26 -16.86
CA SER A 59 -7.01 6.63 -16.42
C SER A 59 -8.24 7.34 -15.89
N CYS A 60 -9.40 7.22 -16.56
CA CYS A 60 -10.67 7.78 -16.09
C CYS A 60 -11.09 7.19 -14.73
N THR A 61 -10.94 5.88 -14.55
CA THR A 61 -11.26 5.20 -13.28
C THR A 61 -10.37 5.70 -12.13
N ASN A 62 -9.06 5.82 -12.35
CA ASN A 62 -8.13 6.36 -11.35
C ASN A 62 -8.37 7.84 -11.05
N ALA A 63 -8.68 8.65 -12.06
CA ALA A 63 -9.04 10.06 -11.88
C ALA A 63 -10.30 10.23 -11.01
N VAL A 64 -11.33 9.42 -11.27
CA VAL A 64 -12.54 9.41 -10.42
C VAL A 64 -12.19 8.97 -9.00
N PHE A 65 -11.40 7.91 -8.84
CA PHE A 65 -10.95 7.46 -7.52
C PHE A 65 -10.23 8.59 -6.75
N LEU A 66 -9.26 9.27 -7.37
CA LEU A 66 -8.50 10.38 -6.77
C LEU A 66 -9.40 11.53 -6.35
N LEU A 67 -10.35 11.93 -7.20
CA LEU A 67 -11.32 12.98 -6.87
C LEU A 67 -12.23 12.60 -5.70
N GLY A 68 -12.76 11.38 -5.66
CA GLY A 68 -13.56 10.91 -4.53
C GLY A 68 -12.75 10.76 -3.25
N ALA A 69 -11.48 10.36 -3.36
CA ALA A 69 -10.56 10.33 -2.23
C ALA A 69 -10.31 11.75 -1.70
N TYR A 70 -10.15 12.75 -2.57
CA TYR A 70 -10.07 14.16 -2.17
C TYR A 70 -11.34 14.64 -1.44
N MET A 71 -12.53 14.30 -1.95
CA MET A 71 -13.81 14.61 -1.29
C MET A 71 -13.87 14.06 0.14
N ILE A 72 -13.38 12.83 0.35
CA ILE A 72 -13.37 12.18 1.67
C ILE A 72 -12.30 12.79 2.58
N MET A 73 -11.08 12.98 2.07
CA MET A 73 -9.92 13.40 2.84
C MET A 73 -9.96 14.90 3.19
N HIS A 74 -10.39 15.77 2.27
CA HIS A 74 -10.35 17.23 2.45
C HIS A 74 -11.73 17.87 2.64
N LEU A 75 -12.78 17.33 2.00
CA LEU A 75 -14.13 17.94 2.06
C LEU A 75 -15.06 17.30 3.10
N HIS A 76 -14.55 16.34 3.88
CA HIS A 76 -15.31 15.61 4.91
C HIS A 76 -16.60 14.93 4.40
N MET A 77 -16.61 14.55 3.12
CA MET A 77 -17.74 13.86 2.50
C MET A 77 -17.70 12.36 2.79
N THR A 78 -18.84 11.70 2.61
CA THR A 78 -18.98 10.25 2.72
C THR A 78 -18.72 9.55 1.39
N PRO A 79 -18.47 8.22 1.38
CA PRO A 79 -18.40 7.45 0.15
C PRO A 79 -19.66 7.56 -0.72
N ASP A 80 -20.85 7.65 -0.10
CA ASP A 80 -22.13 7.82 -0.80
C ASP A 80 -22.21 9.17 -1.53
N ASP A 81 -21.69 10.24 -0.91
CA ASP A 81 -21.60 11.57 -1.54
C ASP A 81 -20.67 11.54 -2.77
N ALA A 82 -19.52 10.86 -2.66
CA ALA A 82 -18.59 10.67 -3.76
C ALA A 82 -19.20 9.84 -4.90
N GLU A 83 -19.89 8.74 -4.57
CA GLU A 83 -20.60 7.92 -5.55
C GLU A 83 -21.69 8.72 -6.27
N GLN A 84 -22.48 9.52 -5.54
CA GLN A 84 -23.52 10.36 -6.12
C GLN A 84 -22.94 11.45 -7.03
N ALA A 85 -21.79 12.03 -6.69
CA ALA A 85 -21.12 13.03 -7.52
C ALA A 85 -20.62 12.45 -8.86
N PHE A 86 -20.17 11.20 -8.86
CA PHE A 86 -19.62 10.54 -10.05
C PHE A 86 -20.58 9.56 -10.75
N ALA A 87 -21.82 9.44 -10.28
CA ALA A 87 -22.85 8.60 -10.89
C ALA A 87 -23.05 8.83 -12.41
N PRO A 88 -22.99 10.08 -12.95
CA PRO A 88 -23.07 10.30 -14.40
C PRO A 88 -21.94 9.65 -15.21
N LEU A 89 -20.79 9.39 -14.59
CA LEU A 89 -19.62 8.76 -15.21
C LEU A 89 -19.55 7.24 -14.99
N SER A 90 -20.49 6.64 -14.26
CA SER A 90 -20.51 5.21 -13.92
C SER A 90 -20.26 4.27 -15.10
N HIS A 91 -20.77 4.60 -16.29
CA HIS A 91 -20.59 3.82 -17.52
C HIS A 91 -19.14 3.79 -18.06
N ARG A 92 -18.25 4.64 -17.56
CA ARG A 92 -16.82 4.72 -17.94
C ARG A 92 -15.89 4.13 -16.89
N ILE A 93 -16.40 3.86 -15.69
CA ILE A 93 -15.62 3.43 -14.54
C ILE A 93 -15.49 1.90 -14.60
N LEU A 94 -14.27 1.41 -14.49
CA LEU A 94 -13.94 0.00 -14.40
C LEU A 94 -13.87 -0.45 -12.92
N SER A 95 -14.00 -1.75 -12.68
CA SER A 95 -13.56 -2.33 -11.41
C SER A 95 -12.06 -2.57 -11.41
N PHE A 96 -11.40 -2.40 -10.27
CA PHE A 96 -10.02 -2.84 -10.06
C PHE A 96 -9.95 -4.37 -9.99
N ARG A 97 -8.78 -4.89 -10.36
CA ARG A 97 -8.45 -6.32 -10.37
C ARG A 97 -7.19 -6.59 -9.57
N ASP A 98 -6.97 -7.84 -9.21
CA ASP A 98 -5.73 -8.26 -8.57
C ASP A 98 -4.58 -8.41 -9.58
N VAL A 99 -3.38 -8.61 -9.04
CA VAL A 99 -2.12 -8.75 -9.77
C VAL A 99 -1.93 -10.14 -10.41
N SER A 100 -2.89 -11.05 -10.23
CA SER A 100 -2.79 -12.41 -10.76
C SER A 100 -2.93 -12.44 -12.28
N PRO A 101 -2.12 -13.28 -12.97
CA PRO A 101 -2.25 -13.44 -14.41
C PRO A 101 -3.56 -14.14 -14.77
N GLY A 102 -4.12 -13.76 -15.92
CA GLY A 102 -5.29 -14.44 -16.50
C GLY A 102 -6.62 -13.80 -16.11
N LYS A 103 -7.62 -14.64 -15.83
CA LYS A 103 -9.01 -14.19 -15.63
C LYS A 103 -9.20 -13.57 -14.25
N GLN A 104 -9.79 -12.38 -14.21
CA GLN A 104 -10.25 -11.75 -12.99
C GLN A 104 -11.34 -12.59 -12.30
N ASN A 105 -11.12 -12.95 -11.03
CA ASN A 105 -12.05 -13.74 -10.22
C ASN A 105 -12.78 -12.91 -9.15
N PHE A 106 -12.30 -11.70 -8.86
CA PHE A 106 -12.90 -10.76 -7.94
C PHE A 106 -12.77 -9.33 -8.47
N SER A 107 -13.82 -8.53 -8.28
CA SER A 107 -13.88 -7.13 -8.72
C SER A 107 -13.99 -6.23 -7.50
N LEU A 108 -12.99 -5.36 -7.32
CA LEU A 108 -13.02 -4.30 -6.30
C LEU A 108 -13.51 -3.02 -6.95
N TYR A 109 -14.61 -2.44 -6.46
CA TYR A 109 -15.18 -1.23 -7.06
C TYR A 109 -14.59 0.03 -6.42
N VAL A 110 -14.63 1.15 -7.15
CA VAL A 110 -14.14 2.45 -6.65
C VAL A 110 -14.82 2.85 -5.32
N ARG A 111 -16.12 2.57 -5.18
CA ARG A 111 -16.87 2.79 -3.92
C ARG A 111 -16.32 2.00 -2.73
N ASP A 112 -15.77 0.81 -2.97
CA ASP A 112 -15.20 -0.03 -1.91
C ASP A 112 -13.86 0.56 -1.45
N CYS A 113 -13.05 1.07 -2.39
CA CYS A 113 -11.82 1.79 -2.07
C CYS A 113 -12.10 3.05 -1.24
N TRP A 114 -13.10 3.83 -1.63
CA TRP A 114 -13.55 5.00 -0.86
C TRP A 114 -14.07 4.63 0.53
N ALA A 115 -14.85 3.56 0.65
CA ALA A 115 -15.33 3.08 1.94
C ALA A 115 -14.16 2.66 2.86
N GLY A 116 -13.15 1.99 2.31
CA GLY A 116 -11.92 1.65 3.02
C GLY A 116 -11.15 2.88 3.51
N LEU A 117 -10.89 3.84 2.61
CA LEU A 117 -10.21 5.09 2.95
C LEU A 117 -10.98 5.91 4.00
N TRP A 118 -12.30 6.02 3.84
CA TRP A 118 -13.16 6.71 4.78
C TRP A 118 -13.15 6.06 6.17
N ARG A 119 -13.14 4.71 6.22
CA ARG A 119 -13.02 3.97 7.47
C ARG A 119 -11.64 4.19 8.11
N ALA A 120 -10.56 4.13 7.33
CA ALA A 120 -9.21 4.36 7.79
C ALA A 120 -9.04 5.76 8.39
N LYS A 121 -9.55 6.81 7.70
CA LYS A 121 -9.57 8.18 8.23
C LYS A 121 -10.30 8.28 9.57
N ARG A 122 -11.46 7.63 9.71
CA ARG A 122 -12.24 7.63 10.96
C ARG A 122 -11.58 6.87 12.11
N LEU A 123 -10.71 5.93 11.81
CA LEU A 123 -9.88 5.22 12.78
C LEU A 123 -8.54 5.94 13.03
N SER A 124 -8.33 7.11 12.42
CA SER A 124 -7.07 7.86 12.47
C SER A 124 -5.87 7.06 11.95
N TRP A 125 -6.10 6.15 11.00
CA TRP A 125 -5.02 5.40 10.34
C TRP A 125 -4.38 6.19 9.21
N VAL A 126 -5.11 7.15 8.65
CA VAL A 126 -4.62 8.08 7.63
C VAL A 126 -5.07 9.48 8.02
N ASP A 127 -4.11 10.38 8.15
CA ASP A 127 -4.32 11.80 8.41
C ASP A 127 -3.40 12.60 7.49
N PHE A 128 -3.93 13.57 6.74
CA PHE A 128 -3.13 14.45 5.87
C PHE A 128 -2.89 15.82 6.51
N GLY A 129 -3.06 15.92 7.84
CA GLY A 129 -2.62 17.07 8.63
C GLY A 129 -1.09 17.16 8.75
N ALA A 130 -0.62 18.26 9.35
CA ALA A 130 0.81 18.60 9.40
C ALA A 130 1.71 17.56 10.11
N ASP A 131 1.16 16.85 11.11
CA ASP A 131 1.87 15.81 11.86
C ASP A 131 1.38 14.39 11.50
N GLY A 132 0.70 14.27 10.35
CA GLY A 132 0.09 13.02 9.88
C GLY A 132 1.00 12.24 8.93
N PHE A 133 0.47 11.94 7.75
CA PHE A 133 1.12 11.16 6.70
C PHE A 133 2.33 11.88 6.12
N ASP A 134 3.51 11.28 6.25
CA ASP A 134 4.73 11.76 5.60
C ASP A 134 4.89 11.09 4.22
N ARG A 135 4.65 11.86 3.16
CA ARG A 135 4.79 11.39 1.78
C ARG A 135 6.23 11.01 1.44
N HIS A 136 7.22 11.69 2.02
CA HIS A 136 8.62 11.43 1.72
C HIS A 136 9.06 10.11 2.35
N GLU A 137 8.77 9.91 3.64
CA GLU A 137 9.02 8.63 4.32
C GLU A 137 8.30 7.48 3.61
N TYR A 138 7.02 7.68 3.26
CA TYR A 138 6.23 6.69 2.51
C TYR A 138 6.91 6.28 1.20
N ALA A 139 7.36 7.25 0.40
CA ALA A 139 8.03 6.99 -0.88
C ALA A 139 9.43 6.37 -0.70
N GLU A 140 10.15 6.73 0.35
CA GLU A 140 11.45 6.12 0.67
C GLU A 140 11.30 4.65 1.04
N LEU A 141 10.27 4.29 1.83
CA LEU A 141 10.03 2.91 2.27
C LEU A 141 9.36 2.04 1.18
N ASP A 142 8.48 2.61 0.36
CA ASP A 142 7.88 1.97 -0.83
C ASP A 142 8.95 1.51 -1.83
N SER A 143 10.02 2.30 -1.96
CA SER A 143 11.02 2.07 -2.99
C SER A 143 11.66 0.67 -2.89
N PRO A 144 11.66 -0.11 -3.99
CA PRO A 144 12.32 -1.42 -4.05
C PRO A 144 13.85 -1.32 -3.98
N MET A 145 14.40 -0.10 -3.99
CA MET A 145 15.83 0.18 -3.77
C MET A 145 16.20 0.33 -2.30
N ASN A 146 15.19 0.46 -1.41
CA ASN A 146 15.37 0.90 -0.02
C ASN A 146 14.80 -0.09 1.01
N ALA A 147 13.54 -0.52 0.83
CA ALA A 147 12.89 -1.43 1.78
C ALA A 147 11.77 -2.31 1.18
N ASP A 148 10.97 -1.81 0.22
CA ASP A 148 9.74 -2.49 -0.25
C ASP A 148 8.84 -2.85 0.95
N LEU A 149 8.45 -1.80 1.69
CA LEU A 149 7.82 -1.86 3.00
C LEU A 149 6.76 -0.78 3.19
N HIS A 150 5.65 -1.15 3.83
CA HIS A 150 4.59 -0.21 4.23
C HIS A 150 4.05 -0.48 5.62
N GLU A 151 3.79 0.59 6.37
CA GLU A 151 2.91 0.54 7.53
C GLU A 151 1.44 0.52 7.05
N VAL A 152 0.77 -0.61 7.24
CA VAL A 152 -0.62 -0.83 6.79
C VAL A 152 -1.61 -0.36 7.85
N VAL A 153 -1.26 -0.57 9.12
CA VAL A 153 -2.05 -0.11 10.28
C VAL A 153 -1.09 0.57 11.25
N PRO A 154 -1.23 1.88 11.49
CA PRO A 154 -0.28 2.62 12.33
C PRO A 154 -0.07 2.01 13.71
N GLY A 155 1.20 1.81 14.07
CA GLY A 155 1.64 1.20 15.32
C GLY A 155 1.28 -0.28 15.47
N LYS A 156 0.79 -0.94 14.40
CA LYS A 156 0.31 -2.33 14.49
C LYS A 156 0.87 -3.26 13.44
N PHE A 157 0.80 -2.91 12.16
CA PHE A 157 1.20 -3.82 11.08
C PHE A 157 2.07 -3.15 10.06
N ILE A 158 3.23 -3.76 9.84
CA ILE A 158 4.12 -3.50 8.72
C ILE A 158 4.03 -4.67 7.74
N ALA A 159 3.80 -4.40 6.46
CA ALA A 159 3.94 -5.36 5.38
C ALA A 159 5.27 -5.08 4.67
N MET A 160 6.06 -6.13 4.39
CA MET A 160 7.37 -5.96 3.75
C MET A 160 7.73 -7.14 2.84
N ARG A 161 8.65 -6.91 1.91
CA ARG A 161 9.34 -7.97 1.18
C ARG A 161 10.10 -8.91 2.12
N GLY A 162 10.25 -10.17 1.70
CA GLY A 162 11.00 -11.17 2.44
C GLY A 162 12.51 -10.88 2.47
N PRO A 163 13.17 -10.88 3.65
CA PRO A 163 14.62 -10.75 3.77
C PRO A 163 15.37 -11.95 3.20
N LYS A 164 16.67 -11.78 2.92
CA LYS A 164 17.60 -12.85 2.51
C LYS A 164 18.94 -12.74 3.22
N ASP A 165 19.56 -13.88 3.49
CA ASP A 165 20.96 -13.90 3.92
C ASP A 165 21.90 -13.79 2.72
N PHE A 166 23.00 -13.06 2.90
CA PHE A 166 24.02 -12.85 1.87
C PHE A 166 25.40 -13.33 2.36
N ALA A 167 26.28 -13.57 1.39
CA ALA A 167 27.66 -13.93 1.69
C ALA A 167 28.38 -12.78 2.43
N ASP A 168 29.37 -13.12 3.25
CA ASP A 168 30.27 -12.19 3.92
C ASP A 168 29.59 -11.09 4.79
N GLY A 169 28.34 -11.31 5.19
CA GLY A 169 27.58 -10.36 6.00
C GLY A 169 27.16 -9.09 5.25
N ALA A 170 27.09 -9.16 3.91
CA ALA A 170 26.54 -8.08 3.10
C ALA A 170 25.11 -7.74 3.56
N ARG A 171 24.75 -6.45 3.49
CA ARG A 171 23.44 -5.98 3.96
C ARG A 171 22.35 -6.05 2.90
N TRP A 172 22.76 -6.08 1.63
CA TRP A 172 21.87 -6.08 0.48
C TRP A 172 22.58 -6.60 -0.76
N GLU A 173 21.81 -7.08 -1.73
CA GLU A 173 22.25 -7.42 -3.08
C GLU A 173 21.18 -6.99 -4.10
N ASP A 174 21.60 -6.53 -5.28
CA ASP A 174 20.67 -6.16 -6.35
C ASP A 174 20.20 -7.41 -7.10
N ALA A 175 18.88 -7.58 -7.20
CA ALA A 175 18.24 -8.65 -7.94
C ALA A 175 17.89 -8.18 -9.36
N PHE A 176 18.21 -9.03 -10.34
CA PHE A 176 17.97 -8.76 -11.76
C PHE A 176 16.92 -9.70 -12.34
N GLN A 177 16.10 -9.16 -13.24
CA GLN A 177 15.15 -9.92 -14.03
C GLN A 177 15.90 -10.87 -14.99
N ALA A 178 15.24 -11.94 -15.43
CA ALA A 178 15.80 -12.89 -16.39
C ALA A 178 16.24 -12.24 -17.72
N ALA A 179 15.62 -11.11 -18.09
CA ALA A 179 15.95 -10.33 -19.28
C ALA A 179 17.10 -9.32 -19.09
N GLY A 180 17.73 -9.27 -17.91
CA GLY A 180 18.90 -8.41 -17.62
C GLY A 180 18.58 -7.00 -17.12
N GLY A 181 17.33 -6.70 -16.78
CA GLY A 181 16.94 -5.44 -16.14
C GLY A 181 17.04 -5.53 -14.61
N PHE A 182 17.33 -4.40 -13.95
CA PHE A 182 17.18 -4.30 -12.49
C PHE A 182 15.73 -4.61 -12.10
N SER A 183 15.53 -5.40 -11.02
CA SER A 183 14.21 -5.72 -10.51
C SER A 183 13.94 -5.02 -9.18
N HIS A 184 14.76 -5.31 -8.17
CA HIS A 184 14.64 -4.82 -6.80
C HIS A 184 15.95 -5.09 -6.08
N ARG A 185 16.12 -4.51 -4.89
CA ARG A 185 17.20 -4.85 -3.98
C ARG A 185 16.66 -5.81 -2.92
N ASP A 186 17.34 -6.92 -2.73
CA ASP A 186 17.08 -7.80 -1.60
C ASP A 186 17.86 -7.28 -0.38
N PHE A 187 17.27 -7.41 0.81
CA PHE A 187 17.87 -6.91 2.05
C PHE A 187 18.00 -7.99 3.12
N SER A 188 19.02 -7.83 3.95
CA SER A 188 19.30 -8.73 5.06
C SER A 188 18.32 -8.48 6.22
N PRO A 189 18.10 -9.48 7.09
CA PRO A 189 17.32 -9.28 8.31
C PRO A 189 17.84 -8.12 9.16
N ALA A 190 19.17 -7.95 9.22
CA ALA A 190 19.79 -6.90 10.00
C ALA A 190 19.52 -5.50 9.43
N HIS A 191 19.44 -5.36 8.09
CA HIS A 191 19.01 -4.10 7.45
C HIS A 191 17.57 -3.76 7.82
N TYR A 192 16.65 -4.72 7.68
CA TYR A 192 15.27 -4.49 8.08
C TYR A 192 15.14 -4.20 9.57
N ALA A 193 15.90 -4.88 10.44
CA ALA A 193 15.82 -4.66 11.88
C ALA A 193 16.07 -3.19 12.27
N GLU A 194 16.98 -2.49 11.60
CA GLU A 194 17.27 -1.07 11.83
C GLU A 194 16.08 -0.16 11.47
N ILE A 195 15.34 -0.51 10.42
CA ILE A 195 14.10 0.18 10.03
C ILE A 195 12.98 -0.15 11.01
N LEU A 196 12.75 -1.44 11.28
CA LEU A 196 11.64 -1.94 12.08
C LEU A 196 11.68 -1.47 13.55
N GLN A 197 12.86 -1.15 14.09
CA GLN A 197 12.99 -0.54 15.41
C GLN A 197 12.31 0.84 15.50
N GLN A 198 12.23 1.58 14.40
CA GLN A 198 11.58 2.90 14.35
C GLN A 198 10.05 2.79 14.48
N PHE A 199 9.49 1.64 14.08
CA PHE A 199 8.06 1.31 14.12
C PHE A 199 7.64 0.53 15.38
N ASP A 200 8.50 0.46 16.40
CA ASP A 200 8.29 -0.34 17.62
C ASP A 200 7.92 -1.81 17.36
N VAL A 201 8.47 -2.39 16.30
CA VAL A 201 8.17 -3.78 15.92
C VAL A 201 8.78 -4.74 16.94
N ARG A 202 7.95 -5.66 17.46
CA ARG A 202 8.34 -6.64 18.48
C ARG A 202 8.55 -8.03 17.91
N ALA A 203 7.88 -8.36 16.81
CA ALA A 203 8.09 -9.61 16.12
C ALA A 203 7.90 -9.48 14.61
N VAL A 204 8.63 -10.32 13.88
CA VAL A 204 8.47 -10.57 12.45
C VAL A 204 7.74 -11.90 12.27
N VAL A 205 6.68 -11.90 11.47
CA VAL A 205 5.93 -13.09 11.07
C VAL A 205 6.37 -13.49 9.66
N ARG A 206 6.97 -14.68 9.55
CA ARG A 206 7.43 -15.26 8.29
C ARG A 206 6.41 -16.27 7.76
N LEU A 207 5.89 -16.01 6.57
CA LEU A 207 4.83 -16.82 5.93
C LEU A 207 5.35 -17.73 4.80
N ASN A 208 6.62 -17.59 4.40
CA ASN A 208 7.25 -18.35 3.34
C ASN A 208 8.34 -19.29 3.86
N THR A 209 8.93 -20.05 2.93
CA THR A 209 10.11 -20.87 3.21
C THR A 209 11.23 -20.03 3.80
N ARG A 210 12.05 -20.64 4.66
CA ARG A 210 13.16 -19.96 5.31
C ARG A 210 14.24 -19.58 4.29
N GLU A 211 14.31 -18.30 3.94
CA GLU A 211 15.34 -17.69 3.06
C GLU A 211 16.43 -16.93 3.85
N TYR A 212 16.28 -16.84 5.17
CA TYR A 212 17.22 -16.16 6.06
C TYR A 212 17.23 -16.75 7.48
N ASP A 213 18.28 -16.48 8.25
CA ASP A 213 18.37 -16.80 9.66
C ASP A 213 17.69 -15.74 10.54
N ALA A 214 16.75 -16.20 11.37
CA ALA A 214 16.04 -15.37 12.34
C ALA A 214 16.98 -14.66 13.33
N GLU A 215 18.21 -15.14 13.48
CA GLU A 215 19.20 -14.50 14.35
C GLU A 215 19.46 -13.04 13.98
N GLY A 216 19.39 -12.66 12.71
CA GLY A 216 19.58 -11.26 12.31
C GLY A 216 18.53 -10.30 12.89
N PHE A 217 17.31 -10.79 13.14
CA PHE A 217 16.27 -10.03 13.87
C PHE A 217 16.41 -10.17 15.39
N ARG A 218 16.71 -11.38 15.89
CA ARG A 218 16.83 -11.65 17.33
C ARG A 218 17.98 -10.87 17.97
N ALA A 219 19.09 -10.68 17.25
CA ALA A 219 20.20 -9.84 17.68
C ALA A 219 19.80 -8.38 17.92
N ALA A 220 18.74 -7.91 17.24
CA ALA A 220 18.15 -6.58 17.41
C ALA A 220 16.97 -6.56 18.42
N GLY A 221 16.70 -7.67 19.11
CA GLY A 221 15.60 -7.80 20.07
C GLY A 221 14.22 -8.04 19.43
N ILE A 222 14.17 -8.36 18.14
CA ILE A 222 12.93 -8.63 17.40
C ILE A 222 12.71 -10.14 17.32
N ALA A 223 11.58 -10.61 17.85
CA ALA A 223 11.23 -12.04 17.76
C ALA A 223 10.87 -12.43 16.32
N VAL A 224 10.94 -13.73 16.01
CA VAL A 224 10.50 -14.26 14.71
C VAL A 224 9.54 -15.42 14.94
N ALA A 225 8.36 -15.32 14.36
CA ALA A 225 7.32 -16.37 14.35
C ALA A 225 7.19 -16.94 12.95
N ASP A 226 7.29 -18.27 12.82
CA ASP A 226 7.18 -18.99 11.56
C ASP A 226 5.75 -19.52 11.40
N LEU A 227 4.95 -18.87 10.54
CA LEU A 227 3.55 -19.22 10.24
C LEU A 227 3.41 -19.60 8.76
N TYR A 228 4.17 -20.61 8.35
CA TYR A 228 4.26 -21.02 6.96
C TYR A 228 2.93 -21.55 6.39
N PHE A 229 2.62 -21.14 5.16
CA PHE A 229 1.66 -21.83 4.29
C PHE A 229 1.99 -21.60 2.81
N ASP A 230 1.44 -22.47 1.95
CA ASP A 230 1.79 -22.55 0.53
C ASP A 230 1.51 -21.25 -0.22
N ASP A 231 2.40 -20.93 -1.17
CA ASP A 231 2.24 -19.73 -1.99
C ASP A 231 0.98 -19.82 -2.87
N CYS A 232 0.30 -18.68 -3.03
CA CYS A 232 -0.99 -18.60 -3.74
C CYS A 232 -2.10 -19.52 -3.17
N SER A 233 -2.02 -19.92 -1.90
CA SER A 233 -3.08 -20.64 -1.19
C SER A 233 -3.78 -19.76 -0.14
N VAL A 234 -4.87 -20.26 0.45
CA VAL A 234 -5.54 -19.63 1.59
C VAL A 234 -4.90 -20.10 2.90
N PRO A 235 -4.77 -19.24 3.93
CA PRO A 235 -4.17 -19.65 5.19
C PRO A 235 -5.03 -20.71 5.90
N PRO A 236 -4.42 -21.77 6.45
CA PRO A 236 -5.10 -22.70 7.34
C PRO A 236 -5.71 -21.98 8.56
N VAL A 237 -6.81 -22.48 9.08
CA VAL A 237 -7.52 -21.86 10.22
C VAL A 237 -6.62 -21.76 11.45
N GLU A 238 -5.74 -22.73 11.64
CA GLU A 238 -4.76 -22.76 12.73
C GLU A 238 -3.74 -21.64 12.59
N VAL A 239 -3.27 -21.37 11.37
CA VAL A 239 -2.35 -20.26 11.05
C VAL A 239 -3.03 -18.91 11.32
N VAL A 240 -4.30 -18.77 10.94
CA VAL A 240 -5.08 -17.55 11.23
C VAL A 240 -5.21 -17.36 12.73
N ALA A 241 -5.60 -18.39 13.48
CA ALA A 241 -5.78 -18.31 14.93
C ALA A 241 -4.47 -17.95 15.65
N GLU A 242 -3.35 -18.55 15.24
CA GLU A 242 -2.03 -18.24 15.81
C GLU A 242 -1.58 -16.81 15.48
N PHE A 243 -1.79 -16.35 14.24
CA PHE A 243 -1.50 -14.98 13.83
C PHE A 243 -2.30 -13.95 14.65
N LEU A 244 -3.61 -14.16 14.81
CA LEU A 244 -4.47 -13.25 15.58
C LEU A 244 -4.05 -13.22 17.06
N ALA A 245 -3.80 -14.39 17.67
CA ALA A 245 -3.35 -14.47 19.05
C ALA A 245 -2.01 -13.75 19.27
N LEU A 246 -1.07 -13.89 18.32
CA LEU A 246 0.21 -13.19 18.35
C LEU A 246 0.01 -11.67 18.21
N ALA A 247 -0.82 -11.24 17.26
CA ALA A 247 -1.12 -9.84 17.05
C ALA A 247 -1.75 -9.21 18.29
N GLU A 248 -2.75 -9.83 18.91
CA GLU A 248 -3.42 -9.30 20.10
C GLU A 248 -2.54 -9.35 21.36
N GLY A 249 -1.63 -10.32 21.46
CA GLY A 249 -0.80 -10.54 22.63
C GLY A 249 0.44 -9.63 22.74
N LEU A 250 0.85 -8.98 21.66
CA LEU A 250 2.07 -8.16 21.63
C LEU A 250 1.77 -6.67 21.90
N PRO A 251 2.59 -6.00 22.74
CA PRO A 251 2.39 -4.59 23.08
C PRO A 251 2.85 -3.60 21.99
N GLY A 252 3.56 -4.06 20.97
CA GLY A 252 4.03 -3.22 19.84
C GLY A 252 3.65 -3.83 18.49
N ALA A 253 4.29 -3.33 17.42
CA ALA A 253 3.92 -3.68 16.06
C ALA A 253 4.42 -5.07 15.63
N LEU A 254 3.76 -5.60 14.61
CA LEU A 254 4.17 -6.80 13.88
C LEU A 254 4.60 -6.45 12.46
N ALA A 255 5.77 -6.92 12.06
CA ALA A 255 6.14 -6.96 10.66
C ALA A 255 5.77 -8.31 10.07
N VAL A 256 5.10 -8.33 8.93
CA VAL A 256 4.58 -9.55 8.31
C VAL A 256 5.12 -9.62 6.89
N HIS A 257 5.73 -10.74 6.53
CA HIS A 257 6.24 -10.93 5.18
C HIS A 257 5.97 -12.34 4.66
N CYS A 258 5.87 -12.42 3.34
CA CYS A 258 5.96 -13.67 2.59
C CYS A 258 7.20 -13.58 1.69
N LYS A 259 7.08 -13.91 0.40
CA LYS A 259 8.15 -13.63 -0.56
C LYS A 259 8.16 -12.16 -0.96
N ALA A 260 7.05 -11.66 -1.50
CA ALA A 260 6.93 -10.29 -2.01
C ALA A 260 6.19 -9.34 -1.05
N GLY A 261 5.68 -9.81 0.09
CA GLY A 261 4.92 -8.96 1.01
C GLY A 261 3.48 -8.65 0.59
N LEU A 262 2.95 -9.29 -0.47
CA LEU A 262 1.65 -8.97 -1.06
C LEU A 262 0.54 -9.96 -0.65
N GLY A 263 0.40 -11.09 -1.34
CA GLY A 263 -0.76 -11.99 -1.21
C GLY A 263 -0.97 -12.59 0.19
N ARG A 264 -0.05 -13.45 0.66
CA ARG A 264 -0.15 -14.11 1.97
C ARG A 264 -0.13 -13.09 3.13
N THR A 265 0.77 -12.11 3.06
CA THR A 265 0.92 -11.02 4.03
C THR A 265 -0.38 -10.21 4.15
N GLY A 266 -0.87 -9.68 3.03
CA GLY A 266 -2.08 -8.87 2.98
C GLY A 266 -3.31 -9.67 3.43
N THR A 267 -3.38 -10.96 3.13
CA THR A 267 -4.50 -11.81 3.58
C THR A 267 -4.60 -11.89 5.10
N LEU A 268 -3.49 -12.14 5.80
CA LEU A 268 -3.52 -12.23 7.27
C LEU A 268 -3.76 -10.86 7.93
N ILE A 269 -3.14 -9.79 7.43
CA ILE A 269 -3.38 -8.43 7.94
C ILE A 269 -4.86 -8.04 7.73
N ALA A 270 -5.41 -8.31 6.53
CA ALA A 270 -6.81 -8.03 6.24
C ALA A 270 -7.76 -8.80 7.15
N LEU A 271 -7.47 -10.06 7.48
CA LEU A 271 -8.28 -10.85 8.41
C LEU A 271 -8.32 -10.26 9.83
N TYR A 272 -7.24 -9.62 10.29
CA TYR A 272 -7.27 -8.89 11.56
C TYR A 272 -8.10 -7.60 11.48
N MET A 273 -8.10 -6.93 10.32
CA MET A 273 -8.82 -5.66 10.13
C MET A 273 -10.35 -5.83 10.06
N MET A 274 -10.84 -7.04 9.81
CA MET A 274 -12.27 -7.40 9.71
C MET A 274 -12.92 -7.60 11.08
#